data_AF-A0A2V8UXW1-F1
#
_entry.id   AF-A0A2V8UXW1-F1
#
_cell.length_a   1.000
_cell.length_b   1.000
_cell.length_c   1.000
_cell.angle_alpha   90.00
_cell.angle_beta   90.00
_cell.angle_gamma   90.00
#
_symmetry.space_group_name_H-M   'P 1'
#
loop_
_entity.id
_entity.type
_entity.pdbx_description
1 polymer ?
#
loop_
_entity_poly.entity_id
_entity_poly.type
_entity_poly.pdbx_seq_one_letter_code
_entity_poly.pdbx_strand_id
1 'polypeptide(L)' 'KERPIPPYDFTTGDRFKCGTTNQDLYRIFMTGLDGTPMPAYRDDLKPDEAWDLVHYLRTLQEALRK' A
#
# COMPACT_ATOMS: atom_id res chain seq x y z
N LYS A 1 12.12 -14.63 -20.20
CA LYS A 1 12.17 -13.15 -20.12
C LYS A 1 11.50 -12.74 -18.83
N GLU A 2 12.27 -12.33 -17.82
CA GLU A 2 11.70 -11.75 -16.59
C GLU A 2 10.85 -10.54 -16.97
N ARG A 3 9.58 -10.55 -16.56
CA ARG A 3 8.70 -9.39 -16.66
C ARG A 3 8.78 -8.67 -15.32
N PRO A 4 9.53 -7.55 -15.20
CA PRO A 4 9.57 -6.81 -13.95
C PRO A 4 8.16 -6.31 -13.61
N ILE A 5 7.77 -6.47 -12.35
CA ILE A 5 6.49 -5.97 -11.84
C ILE A 5 6.76 -4.58 -11.28
N PRO A 6 6.45 -3.49 -12.00
CA PRO A 6 6.71 -2.14 -11.50
C PRO A 6 5.79 -1.83 -10.31
N PRO A 7 6.30 -1.13 -9.28
CA PRO A 7 5.48 -0.68 -8.17
C PRO A 7 4.38 0.26 -8.68
N TYR A 8 3.25 0.27 -7.97
CA TYR A 8 2.17 1.19 -8.28
C TYR A 8 2.51 2.59 -7.81
N ASP A 9 2.16 3.58 -8.63
CA ASP A 9 2.24 4.98 -8.24
C ASP A 9 1.00 5.34 -7.43
N PHE A 10 1.19 5.59 -6.13
CA PHE A 10 0.14 5.94 -5.19
C PHE A 10 -0.29 7.42 -5.29
N THR A 11 0.40 8.24 -6.08
CA THR A 11 0.12 9.67 -6.23
C THR A 11 -0.83 9.97 -7.38
N THR A 12 -0.91 9.12 -8.41
CA THR A 12 -1.59 9.41 -9.69
C THR A 12 -2.96 8.75 -9.88
N GLY A 13 -3.51 8.12 -8.83
CA GLY A 13 -4.76 7.35 -8.94
C GLY A 13 -5.76 7.59 -7.81
N ASP A 14 -7.05 7.56 -8.14
CA ASP A 14 -8.14 7.63 -7.15
C ASP A 14 -8.29 6.30 -6.37
N ARG A 15 -7.74 5.20 -6.89
CA ARG A 15 -7.99 3.85 -6.42
C ARG A 15 -6.70 3.03 -6.29
N PHE A 16 -6.59 2.30 -5.19
CA PHE A 16 -5.52 1.33 -4.97
C PHE A 16 -5.75 0.03 -5.77
N LYS A 17 -4.68 -0.64 -6.18
CA LYS A 17 -4.74 -1.91 -6.94
C LYS A 17 -5.42 -3.04 -6.19
N CYS A 18 -5.15 -3.17 -4.89
CA CYS A 18 -5.75 -4.17 -4.03
C CYS A 18 -6.32 -3.45 -2.81
N GLY A 19 -7.64 -3.47 -2.64
CA GLY A 19 -8.32 -2.79 -1.55
C GLY A 19 -8.85 -1.41 -1.91
N THR A 20 -10.00 -1.08 -1.33
CA THR A 20 -10.62 0.26 -1.41
C THR A 20 -10.68 0.91 -0.04
N THR A 21 -10.66 0.11 1.03
CA THR A 21 -10.77 0.57 2.41
C THR A 21 -9.40 0.68 3.08
N ASN A 22 -9.32 1.47 4.16
CA ASN A 22 -8.09 1.59 4.94
C ASN A 22 -7.68 0.26 5.59
N GLN A 23 -8.66 -0.57 5.94
CA GLN A 23 -8.43 -1.90 6.51
C GLN A 23 -7.78 -2.85 5.49
N ASP A 24 -8.16 -2.75 4.21
CA ASP A 24 -7.52 -3.54 3.16
C ASP A 24 -6.05 -3.16 3.00
N LEU A 25 -5.73 -1.86 3.05
CA LEU A 25 -4.35 -1.37 2.99
C LEU A 25 -3.52 -1.86 4.17
N TYR A 26 -4.06 -1.76 5.38
CA TYR A 26 -3.43 -2.31 6.59
C TYR A 26 -3.16 -3.82 6.43
N ARG A 27 -4.16 -4.57 5.94
CA ARG A 27 -4.02 -6.00 5.69
C ARG A 27 -2.90 -6.29 4.70
N ILE A 28 -2.79 -5.53 3.61
CA ILE A 28 -1.73 -5.71 2.60
C ILE A 28 -0.35 -5.48 3.19
N PHE A 29 -0.18 -4.46 4.04
CA PHE A 29 1.10 -4.27 4.74
C PHE A 29 1.45 -5.43 5.67
N MET A 30 0.44 -5.98 6.37
CA MET A 30 0.65 -7.06 7.32
C MET A 30 0.83 -8.44 6.67
N THR A 31 0.13 -8.74 5.58
CA THR A 31 0.19 -10.05 4.92
C THR A 31 1.15 -10.07 3.73
N GLY A 32 1.55 -8.91 3.21
CA GLY A 32 2.17 -8.81 1.90
C GLY A 32 1.16 -9.10 0.80
N LEU A 33 1.63 -9.05 -0.45
CA LEU A 33 0.81 -9.30 -1.63
C LEU A 33 1.39 -10.47 -2.43
N ASP A 34 0.78 -11.64 -2.26
CA ASP A 34 1.19 -12.87 -2.92
C ASP A 34 1.20 -12.73 -4.45
N GLY A 35 2.29 -13.18 -5.07
CA GLY A 35 2.52 -13.05 -6.52
C GLY A 35 3.15 -11.73 -6.95
N THR A 36 3.45 -10.83 -6.02
CA THR A 36 4.27 -9.63 -6.26
C THR A 36 5.53 -9.66 -5.39
N PRO A 37 6.59 -8.91 -5.74
CA PRO A 37 7.77 -8.79 -4.91
C PRO A 37 7.56 -7.96 -3.62
N MET A 38 6.31 -7.67 -3.21
CA MET A 38 6.00 -6.91 -2.00
C MET A 38 5.88 -7.86 -0.78
N PRO A 39 6.86 -7.85 0.14
CA PRO A 39 6.84 -8.72 1.31
C PRO A 39 5.79 -8.27 2.34
N ALA A 40 5.51 -9.16 3.30
CA ALA A 40 4.81 -8.80 4.52
C ALA A 40 5.74 -8.00 5.45
N TYR A 41 5.25 -6.89 5.98
CA TYR A 41 6.00 -6.04 6.91
C TYR A 41 5.62 -6.26 8.37
N ARG A 42 4.84 -7.29 8.67
CA ARG A 42 4.38 -7.61 10.04
C ARG A 42 5.51 -7.84 11.06
N ASP A 43 6.68 -8.25 10.58
CA ASP A 43 7.83 -8.57 11.43
C ASP A 43 8.69 -7.32 11.68
N ASP A 44 8.56 -6.29 10.84
CA ASP A 44 9.32 -5.04 10.90
C ASP A 44 8.49 -3.85 11.41
N LEU A 45 7.18 -3.85 11.23
CA LEU A 45 6.27 -2.77 11.60
C LEU A 45 5.37 -3.14 12.77
N LYS A 46 5.21 -2.21 13.71
CA LYS A 46 4.16 -2.33 14.73
C LYS A 46 2.79 -2.05 14.11
N PRO A 47 1.70 -2.60 14.68
CA PRO A 47 0.33 -2.33 14.23
C PRO A 47 0.01 -0.83 14.13
N ASP A 48 0.47 -0.03 15.08
CA ASP A 48 0.24 1.42 15.08
C ASP A 48 0.94 2.12 13.90
N GLU A 49 2.19 1.74 13.63
CA GLU A 49 2.97 2.29 12.51
C GLU A 49 2.38 1.91 11.15
N ALA A 50 1.80 0.71 11.04
CA ALA A 50 1.09 0.30 9.83
C ALA A 50 -0.15 1.15 9.58
N TRP A 51 -0.89 1.56 10.62
CA TRP A 51 -2.00 2.51 10.48
C TRP A 51 -1.53 3.90 10.07
N ASP A 52 -0.42 4.39 10.65
CA ASP A 52 0.18 5.66 10.24
C ASP A 52 0.57 5.68 8.76
N LEU A 53 1.14 4.57 8.25
CA LEU A 53 1.44 4.42 6.81
C LEU A 53 0.19 4.44 5.94
N VAL A 54 -0.89 3.79 6.38
CA VAL A 54 -2.18 3.82 5.66
C VAL A 54 -2.71 5.25 5.59
N HIS A 55 -2.64 6.01 6.69
CA HIS A 55 -3.03 7.41 6.70
C HIS A 55 -2.14 8.26 5.80
N TYR A 56 -0.82 8.05 5.83
CA TYR A 56 0.12 8.74 4.95
C TYR A 56 -0.20 8.49 3.48
N LEU A 57 -0.45 7.24 3.07
CA LEU A 57 -0.87 6.91 1.70
C LEU A 57 -2.13 7.66 1.26
N ARG A 58 -3.10 7.84 2.16
CA ARG A 58 -4.31 8.62 1.87
C ARG A 58 -4.01 10.11 1.65
N THR A 59 -3.05 10.67 2.41
CA THR A 59 -2.64 12.07 2.20
C THR A 59 -1.98 12.26 0.83
N LEU A 60 -1.28 11.25 0.30
CA LEU A 60 -0.66 11.32 -1.03
C LEU A 60 -1.71 11.35 -2.16
N GLN A 61 -2.84 10.66 -2.00
CA GLN A 61 -3.95 10.73 -2.96
C GLN A 61 -4.66 12.08 -2.93
N GLU A 62 -4.91 12.64 -1.74
CA GLU A 62 -5.55 13.95 -1.59
C GLU A 62 -4.64 15.09 -2.06
N ALA A 63 -3.32 14.96 -1.93
CA ALA A 63 -2.36 15.96 -2.39
C ALA A 63 -2.42 16.21 -3.90
N LEU A 64 -2.82 15.22 -4.70
CA LEU A 64 -3.02 15.38 -6.15
C LEU A 64 -4.34 16.11 -6.52
N ARG A 65 -5.33 16.17 -5.60
CA ARG A 65 -6.62 16.83 -5.85
C ARG A 65 -6.57 18.36 -5.71
N LYS A 66 -5.40 18.96 -5.47
CA LYS A 66 -5.20 20.42 -5.40
C LYS A 66 -4.59 20.95 -6.70
#